data_AF-A0A1I0WMM9-F1
#
_entry.id   AF-A0A1I0WMM9-F1
#
_cell.length_a   1.000
_cell.length_b   1.000
_cell.length_c   1.000
_cell.angle_alpha   90.00
_cell.angle_beta   90.00
_cell.angle_gamma   90.00
#
_symmetry.space_group_name_H-M   'P 1'
#
loop_
_entity.id
_entity.type
_entity.pdbx_description
1 polymer ?
#
loop_
_entity_poly.entity_id
_entity_poly.type
_entity_poly.pdbx_seq_one_letter_code
_entity_poly.pdbx_strand_id
1 'polypeptide(L)'
;MKSNLKLILLGISSTLLFAQCSPQKTEETTEVVVAEEVKTPTLTKIWETDTTLTTNESVLYDAESGKIYVSNIEGDPRGKDGKGSISIIDKDGKVVNQNWVTGLNAPKGMGITNGNLYVTDIDQLIEVNLESGKISNKYKVEGAGFLNDLATSNGKVYFTDMNTGKVHLLDGGKISTVTEGHESINGIAIAENGSLYMLDKSGLKMLNEDGTSTNLNKTVTGGDGLVILGDGNYVASRWAGEIYFVNSDGGETLLLDTKDAESNTADIGFIPGDNIVLVPTFFKNKVVAYKLDY
;
A
#
# COMPACT_ATOMS: atom_id res chain seq x y z
N MET A 1 -39.66 -18.49 78.40
CA MET A 1 -38.40 -18.87 79.07
C MET A 1 -37.45 -17.67 78.90
N LYS A 2 -37.14 -16.78 79.87
CA LYS A 2 -36.70 -16.96 81.27
C LYS A 2 -35.64 -18.07 81.36
N SER A 3 -34.40 -17.86 81.81
CA SER A 3 -33.89 -16.82 82.72
C SER A 3 -32.37 -16.95 82.93
N ASN A 4 -31.80 -15.91 83.57
CA ASN A 4 -30.59 -15.87 84.43
C ASN A 4 -29.21 -15.80 83.73
N LEU A 5 -28.22 -15.04 84.18
CA LEU A 5 -27.95 -14.43 85.49
C LEU A 5 -27.00 -13.20 85.37
N LYS A 6 -27.08 -12.29 86.34
CA LYS A 6 -26.32 -11.02 86.47
C LYS A 6 -24.98 -11.17 87.25
N LEU A 7 -24.16 -10.12 87.11
CA LEU A 7 -23.26 -9.47 88.13
C LEU A 7 -21.83 -10.10 88.24
N ILE A 8 -20.67 -9.42 88.36
CA ILE A 8 -20.14 -8.18 89.01
C ILE A 8 -18.76 -7.84 88.34
N LEU A 9 -18.47 -6.61 87.88
CA LEU A 9 -17.59 -5.53 88.44
C LEU A 9 -16.05 -5.77 88.49
N LEU A 10 -15.32 -4.65 88.37
CA LEU A 10 -13.85 -4.36 88.41
C LEU A 10 -13.22 -4.27 87.02
N GLY A 11 -12.59 -3.18 86.55
CA GLY A 11 -12.11 -1.98 87.23
C GLY A 11 -10.62 -1.78 86.93
N ILE A 12 -10.33 -0.85 86.02
CA ILE A 12 -9.07 -0.08 85.87
C ILE A 12 -7.80 -0.87 85.46
N SER A 13 -7.26 -0.59 84.27
CA SER A 13 -5.98 0.12 84.19
C SER A 13 -5.68 0.56 82.75
N SER A 14 -5.64 1.88 82.59
CA SER A 14 -5.17 2.63 81.45
C SER A 14 -3.68 2.36 81.17
N THR A 15 -3.37 1.89 79.96
CA THR A 15 -2.04 2.04 79.36
C THR A 15 -2.20 2.78 78.03
N LEU A 16 -1.88 4.06 78.04
CA LEU A 16 -1.70 4.90 76.86
C LEU A 16 -0.42 4.43 76.15
N LEU A 17 -0.56 3.66 75.07
CA LEU A 17 0.50 3.41 74.11
C LEU A 17 0.52 4.59 73.12
N PHE A 18 1.54 5.44 73.23
CA PHE A 18 1.88 6.40 72.20
C PHE A 18 2.41 5.63 70.98
N ALA A 19 1.54 5.39 69.99
CA ALA A 19 1.97 4.96 68.67
C ALA A 19 2.63 6.16 67.97
N GLN A 20 3.94 6.07 67.74
CA GLN A 20 4.68 6.99 66.87
C GLN A 20 4.12 6.86 65.45
N CYS A 21 3.53 7.93 64.93
CA CYS A 21 3.32 8.10 63.49
C CYS A 21 4.69 8.28 62.82
N SER A 22 5.17 7.28 62.09
CA SER A 22 6.16 7.50 61.03
C SER A 22 5.43 8.02 59.79
N PRO A 23 5.91 9.08 59.11
CA PRO A 23 5.35 9.51 57.85
C PRO A 23 5.53 8.43 56.79
N GLN A 24 4.43 7.98 56.21
CA GLN A 24 4.39 7.07 55.08
C GLN A 24 5.05 7.77 53.88
N LYS A 25 6.21 7.25 53.46
CA LYS A 25 6.95 7.73 52.29
C LYS A 25 6.16 7.32 51.05
N THR A 26 5.51 8.27 50.41
CA THR A 26 4.92 8.08 49.07
C THR A 26 6.08 7.83 48.11
N GLU A 27 6.25 6.59 47.66
CA GLU A 27 7.13 6.30 46.54
C GLU A 27 6.39 6.75 45.27
N GLU A 28 6.81 7.89 44.71
CA GLU A 28 6.53 8.21 43.32
C GLU A 28 7.25 7.18 42.46
N THR A 29 6.52 6.18 41.98
CA THR A 29 6.94 5.37 40.83
C THR A 29 7.04 6.32 39.65
N THR A 30 8.26 6.77 39.35
CA THR A 30 8.57 7.43 38.09
C THR A 30 8.47 6.36 37.01
N GLU A 31 7.37 6.34 36.26
CA GLU A 31 7.32 5.59 35.01
C GLU A 31 8.41 6.14 34.11
N VAL A 32 9.48 5.37 33.93
CA VAL A 32 10.47 5.63 32.90
C VAL A 32 9.76 5.34 31.59
N VAL A 33 9.23 6.40 30.96
CA VAL A 33 8.77 6.33 29.57
C VAL A 33 10.02 6.05 28.74
N VAL A 34 10.22 4.77 28.40
CA VAL A 34 11.23 4.39 27.41
C VAL A 34 10.73 5.00 26.11
N ALA A 35 11.32 6.12 25.71
CA ALA A 35 11.10 6.66 24.37
C ALA A 35 11.55 5.57 23.40
N GLU A 36 10.61 4.98 22.66
CA GLU A 36 10.95 4.14 21.52
C GLU A 36 11.82 4.98 20.59
N GLU A 37 13.01 4.49 20.30
CA GLU A 37 13.92 5.14 19.37
C GLU A 37 13.27 5.04 17.99
N VAL A 38 12.75 6.16 17.47
CA VAL A 38 12.11 6.19 16.14
C VAL A 38 13.18 5.87 15.10
N LYS A 39 13.12 4.66 14.56
CA LYS A 39 14.04 4.20 13.53
C LYS A 39 13.82 5.01 12.25
N THR A 40 14.90 5.53 11.67
CA THR A 40 14.81 6.20 10.37
C THR A 40 14.61 5.14 9.28
N PRO A 41 13.53 5.21 8.49
CA PRO A 41 13.27 4.25 7.42
C PRO A 41 14.36 4.24 6.35
N THR A 42 14.72 3.07 5.81
CA THR A 42 15.72 2.93 4.74
C THR A 42 15.35 1.87 3.70
N LEU A 43 15.91 2.01 2.49
CA LEU A 43 15.88 0.98 1.44
C LEU A 43 17.29 0.48 1.13
N THR A 44 17.49 -0.83 1.16
CA THR A 44 18.74 -1.47 0.76
C THR A 44 18.51 -2.38 -0.44
N LYS A 45 19.20 -2.13 -1.57
CA LYS A 45 19.08 -2.96 -2.77
C LYS A 45 19.47 -4.41 -2.47
N ILE A 46 18.64 -5.35 -2.92
CA ILE A 46 18.86 -6.80 -2.79
C ILE A 46 19.29 -7.39 -4.13
N TRP A 47 18.47 -7.20 -5.16
CA TRP A 47 18.70 -7.72 -6.51
C TRP A 47 18.06 -6.81 -7.57
N GLU A 48 18.42 -7.03 -8.82
CA GLU A 48 17.73 -6.49 -9.99
C GLU A 48 17.60 -7.56 -11.06
N THR A 49 16.53 -7.51 -11.85
CA THR A 49 16.38 -8.38 -13.02
C THR A 49 17.40 -8.01 -14.11
N ASP A 50 17.49 -8.84 -15.15
CA ASP A 50 18.07 -8.39 -16.41
C ASP A 50 17.16 -7.32 -17.09
N THR A 51 17.55 -6.89 -18.29
CA THR A 51 16.90 -5.79 -19.00
C THR A 51 15.83 -6.23 -20.01
N THR A 52 15.29 -7.45 -19.94
CA THR A 52 14.31 -7.92 -20.94
C THR A 52 12.89 -7.39 -20.70
N LEU A 53 12.60 -6.89 -19.49
CA LEU A 53 11.30 -6.35 -19.08
C LEU A 53 11.10 -4.93 -19.63
N THR A 54 10.76 -4.83 -20.92
CA THR A 54 10.82 -3.58 -21.69
C THR A 54 9.74 -2.58 -21.29
N THR A 55 10.14 -1.39 -20.85
CA THR A 55 9.25 -0.32 -20.39
C THR A 55 8.25 -0.86 -19.36
N ASN A 56 8.78 -1.47 -18.29
CA ASN A 56 7.94 -2.02 -17.23
C ASN A 56 7.30 -0.90 -16.40
N GLU A 57 6.00 -1.02 -16.16
CA GLU A 57 5.19 0.04 -15.53
C GLU A 57 4.77 -0.32 -14.11
N SER A 58 4.31 -1.55 -13.90
CA SER A 58 3.80 -2.02 -12.61
C SER A 58 4.36 -3.39 -12.24
N VAL A 59 4.47 -3.64 -10.94
CA VAL A 59 4.90 -4.92 -10.37
C VAL A 59 3.92 -5.36 -9.29
N LEU A 60 3.37 -6.57 -9.42
CA LEU A 60 2.42 -7.13 -8.47
C LEU A 60 2.91 -8.48 -7.92
N TYR A 61 3.04 -8.59 -6.60
CA TYR A 61 3.34 -9.85 -5.92
C TYR A 61 2.05 -10.61 -5.60
N ASP A 62 1.99 -11.88 -6.01
CA ASP A 62 0.94 -12.81 -5.61
C ASP A 62 1.42 -13.66 -4.43
N ALA A 63 0.87 -13.39 -3.25
CA ALA A 63 1.24 -14.11 -2.03
C ALA A 63 0.83 -15.59 -2.04
N GLU A 64 -0.18 -15.98 -2.82
CA GLU A 64 -0.67 -17.37 -2.86
C GLU A 64 0.29 -18.26 -3.64
N SER A 65 0.74 -17.80 -4.82
CA SER A 65 1.66 -18.58 -5.66
C SER A 65 3.14 -18.23 -5.50
N GLY A 66 3.45 -17.11 -4.86
CA GLY A 66 4.80 -16.56 -4.75
C GLY A 66 5.36 -15.95 -6.04
N LYS A 67 4.54 -15.84 -7.09
CA LYS A 67 4.90 -15.23 -8.37
C LYS A 67 4.88 -13.71 -8.28
N ILE A 68 5.67 -13.07 -9.11
CA ILE A 68 5.63 -11.63 -9.32
C ILE A 68 5.27 -11.36 -10.78
N TYR A 69 4.19 -10.63 -10.99
CA TYR A 69 3.72 -10.20 -12.30
C TYR A 69 4.31 -8.83 -12.62
N VAL A 70 4.72 -8.62 -13.87
CA VAL A 70 5.28 -7.34 -14.34
C VAL A 70 4.54 -6.94 -15.61
N SER A 71 3.97 -5.74 -15.63
CA SER A 71 3.39 -5.18 -16.85
C SER A 71 4.47 -4.51 -17.68
N ASN A 72 4.55 -4.86 -18.96
CA ASN A 72 5.49 -4.29 -19.91
C ASN A 72 4.74 -3.57 -21.02
N ILE A 73 5.06 -2.30 -21.24
CA ILE A 73 4.44 -1.51 -22.29
C ILE A 73 4.92 -1.96 -23.67
N GLU A 74 6.22 -2.21 -23.85
CA GLU A 74 6.89 -2.66 -25.09
C GLU A 74 6.72 -1.77 -26.35
N GLY A 75 5.74 -0.88 -26.36
CA GLY A 75 5.39 0.05 -27.44
C GLY A 75 5.27 1.49 -26.96
N ASP A 76 4.31 2.23 -27.53
CA ASP A 76 4.02 3.60 -27.11
C ASP A 76 3.24 3.58 -25.78
N PRO A 77 3.72 4.26 -24.71
CA PRO A 77 3.02 4.34 -23.41
C PRO A 77 1.60 4.93 -23.46
N ARG A 78 1.20 5.54 -24.58
CA ARG A 78 -0.16 6.06 -24.83
C ARG A 78 -0.84 5.40 -26.03
N GLY A 79 -0.15 4.49 -26.71
CA GLY A 79 -0.61 3.85 -27.93
C GLY A 79 -1.59 2.72 -27.65
N LYS A 80 -2.37 2.37 -28.68
CA LYS A 80 -3.20 1.17 -28.74
C LYS A 80 -2.68 0.21 -29.80
N ASP A 81 -1.42 -0.16 -29.67
CA ASP A 81 -0.68 -0.88 -30.71
C ASP A 81 -0.60 -2.39 -30.51
N GLY A 82 -1.17 -2.91 -29.41
CA GLY A 82 -1.26 -4.34 -29.15
C GLY A 82 0.09 -5.00 -28.83
N LYS A 83 1.12 -4.24 -28.46
CA LYS A 83 2.46 -4.79 -28.18
C LYS A 83 2.68 -5.19 -26.74
N GLY A 84 2.01 -4.56 -25.79
CA GLY A 84 2.20 -4.80 -24.37
C GLY A 84 1.98 -6.25 -23.93
N SER A 85 2.66 -6.60 -22.84
CA SER A 85 2.69 -7.95 -22.29
C SER A 85 2.65 -7.94 -20.76
N ILE A 86 2.35 -9.09 -20.15
CA ILE A 86 2.61 -9.37 -18.74
C ILE A 86 3.68 -10.47 -18.66
N SER A 87 4.75 -10.21 -17.93
CA SER A 87 5.77 -11.20 -17.58
C SER A 87 5.55 -11.77 -16.18
N ILE A 88 6.17 -12.92 -15.91
CA ILE A 88 6.29 -13.52 -14.58
C ILE A 88 7.77 -13.61 -14.22
N ILE A 89 8.13 -13.07 -13.06
CA ILE A 89 9.43 -13.26 -12.41
C ILE A 89 9.26 -14.01 -11.09
N ASP A 90 10.33 -14.64 -10.60
CA ASP A 90 10.39 -15.21 -9.25
C ASP A 90 10.92 -14.20 -8.22
N LYS A 91 10.93 -14.60 -6.95
CA LYS A 91 11.40 -13.77 -5.82
C LYS A 91 12.89 -13.43 -5.86
N ASP A 92 13.67 -14.09 -6.70
CA ASP A 92 15.09 -13.83 -6.90
C ASP A 92 15.34 -12.91 -8.10
N GLY A 93 14.29 -12.41 -8.74
CA GLY A 93 14.37 -11.50 -9.89
C GLY A 93 14.65 -12.21 -11.20
N LYS A 94 14.52 -13.53 -11.27
CA LYS A 94 14.69 -14.26 -12.53
C LYS A 94 13.39 -14.25 -13.32
N VAL A 95 13.48 -13.91 -14.60
CA VAL A 95 12.35 -14.02 -15.52
C VAL A 95 12.01 -15.49 -15.76
N VAL A 96 10.82 -15.90 -15.30
CA VAL A 96 10.29 -17.27 -15.44
C VAL A 96 9.51 -17.41 -16.74
N ASN A 97 8.74 -16.38 -17.09
CA ASN A 97 8.02 -16.30 -18.35
C ASN A 97 7.94 -14.85 -18.83
N GLN A 98 8.64 -14.53 -19.92
CA GLN A 98 8.66 -13.19 -20.48
C GLN A 98 7.28 -12.77 -21.02
N ASN A 99 6.54 -13.68 -21.65
CA ASN A 99 5.36 -13.36 -22.46
C ASN A 99 4.15 -14.19 -21.98
N TRP A 100 3.82 -14.10 -20.69
CA TRP A 100 2.73 -14.88 -20.12
C TRP A 100 1.37 -14.44 -20.67
N VAL A 101 1.16 -13.12 -20.80
CA VAL A 101 0.03 -12.52 -21.53
C VAL A 101 0.61 -11.58 -22.59
N THR A 102 0.03 -11.59 -23.79
CA THR A 102 0.46 -10.73 -24.91
C THR A 102 -0.75 -10.13 -25.62
N GLY A 103 -0.54 -9.09 -26.43
CA GLY A 103 -1.62 -8.45 -27.19
C GLY A 103 -2.39 -7.41 -26.39
N LEU A 104 -1.78 -6.90 -25.32
CA LEU A 104 -2.22 -5.71 -24.57
C LEU A 104 -1.69 -4.46 -25.27
N ASN A 105 -2.22 -3.28 -24.96
CA ASN A 105 -1.72 -2.05 -25.58
C ASN A 105 -0.50 -1.51 -24.84
N ALA A 106 -0.74 -0.98 -23.65
CA ALA A 106 0.26 -0.39 -22.76
C ALA A 106 -0.21 -0.69 -21.32
N PRO A 107 -0.11 -1.96 -20.87
CA PRO A 107 -0.62 -2.39 -19.58
C PRO A 107 0.08 -1.63 -18.44
N LYS A 108 -0.69 -1.30 -17.39
CA LYS A 108 -0.23 -0.47 -16.27
C LYS A 108 -0.46 -1.19 -14.95
N GLY A 109 -1.22 -0.60 -14.03
CA GLY A 109 -1.56 -1.16 -12.74
C GLY A 109 -2.25 -2.53 -12.84
N MET A 110 -2.03 -3.33 -11.81
CA MET A 110 -2.47 -4.71 -11.76
C MET A 110 -3.03 -5.08 -10.39
N GLY A 111 -3.96 -6.02 -10.35
CA GLY A 111 -4.49 -6.56 -9.09
C GLY A 111 -5.20 -7.89 -9.30
N ILE A 112 -5.22 -8.72 -8.26
CA ILE A 112 -5.76 -10.08 -8.33
C ILE A 112 -7.00 -10.19 -7.45
N THR A 113 -8.08 -10.70 -8.01
CA THR A 113 -9.24 -11.12 -7.22
C THR A 113 -10.01 -12.22 -7.94
N ASN A 114 -10.67 -13.11 -7.18
CA ASN A 114 -11.51 -14.19 -7.70
C ASN A 114 -10.82 -15.09 -8.76
N GLY A 115 -9.52 -15.35 -8.62
CA GLY A 115 -8.76 -16.20 -9.54
C GLY A 115 -8.41 -15.54 -10.87
N ASN A 116 -8.58 -14.22 -11.00
CA ASN A 116 -8.24 -13.45 -12.19
C ASN A 116 -7.26 -12.33 -11.83
N LEU A 117 -6.34 -12.05 -12.76
CA LEU A 117 -5.56 -10.82 -12.80
C LEU A 117 -6.33 -9.77 -13.59
N TYR A 118 -6.50 -8.60 -13.01
CA TYR A 118 -7.03 -7.42 -13.70
C TYR A 118 -5.88 -6.48 -14.03
N VAL A 119 -5.97 -5.83 -15.20
CA VAL A 119 -4.94 -4.94 -15.73
C VAL A 119 -5.59 -3.73 -16.39
N THR A 120 -5.21 -2.52 -15.99
CA THR A 120 -5.56 -1.29 -16.71
C THR A 120 -4.75 -1.19 -18.00
N ASP A 121 -5.43 -0.89 -19.12
CA ASP A 121 -4.84 -0.86 -20.44
C ASP A 121 -5.40 0.29 -21.27
N ILE A 122 -4.89 1.51 -21.01
CA ILE A 122 -5.26 2.79 -21.65
C ILE A 122 -6.72 3.21 -21.44
N ASP A 123 -7.69 2.51 -22.01
CA ASP A 123 -9.13 2.85 -21.97
C ASP A 123 -10.04 1.65 -21.74
N GLN A 124 -9.43 0.54 -21.35
CA GLN A 124 -10.11 -0.70 -21.00
C GLN A 124 -9.46 -1.33 -19.77
N LEU A 125 -10.27 -2.04 -19.00
CA LEU A 125 -9.80 -2.96 -17.97
C LEU A 125 -9.79 -4.37 -18.56
N ILE A 126 -8.67 -5.06 -18.47
CA ILE A 126 -8.48 -6.42 -18.98
C ILE A 126 -8.63 -7.38 -17.81
N GLU A 127 -9.34 -8.48 -18.03
CA GLU A 127 -9.40 -9.60 -17.11
C GLU A 127 -8.69 -10.80 -17.72
N VAL A 128 -7.75 -11.36 -16.97
CA VAL A 128 -6.93 -12.50 -17.36
C VAL A 128 -7.14 -13.61 -16.34
N ASN A 129 -7.49 -14.79 -16.81
CA ASN A 129 -7.56 -15.96 -15.94
C ASN A 129 -6.16 -16.36 -15.44
N LEU A 130 -5.96 -16.39 -14.12
CA LEU A 130 -4.64 -16.53 -13.51
C LEU A 130 -3.99 -17.89 -13.77
N GLU A 131 -4.81 -18.95 -13.91
CA GLU A 131 -4.33 -20.31 -14.18
C GLU A 131 -3.84 -20.46 -15.63
N SER A 132 -4.64 -19.98 -16.59
CA SER A 132 -4.39 -20.21 -18.01
C SER A 132 -3.63 -19.09 -18.72
N GLY A 133 -3.54 -17.89 -18.13
CA GLY A 133 -2.98 -16.70 -18.79
C GLY A 133 -3.82 -16.18 -19.96
N LYS A 134 -5.07 -16.65 -20.10
CA LYS A 134 -5.96 -16.22 -21.18
C LYS A 134 -6.75 -14.99 -20.76
N ILE A 135 -6.83 -14.01 -21.66
CA ILE A 135 -7.75 -12.88 -21.51
C ILE A 135 -9.18 -13.43 -21.57
N SER A 136 -9.91 -13.33 -20.45
CA SER A 136 -11.31 -13.75 -20.34
C SER A 136 -12.28 -12.63 -20.68
N ASN A 137 -11.89 -11.38 -20.45
CA ASN A 137 -12.75 -10.23 -20.73
C ASN A 137 -11.95 -8.95 -21.01
N LYS A 138 -12.59 -8.02 -21.70
CA LYS A 138 -12.11 -6.64 -21.92
C LYS A 138 -13.26 -5.68 -21.65
N TYR A 139 -13.18 -4.95 -20.56
CA TYR A 139 -14.18 -3.98 -20.15
C TYR A 139 -13.82 -2.61 -20.69
N LYS A 140 -14.49 -2.18 -21.74
CA LYS A 140 -14.36 -0.81 -22.26
C LYS A 140 -14.89 0.19 -21.22
N VAL A 141 -14.13 1.25 -20.96
CA VAL A 141 -14.56 2.35 -20.09
C VAL A 141 -14.89 3.55 -20.98
N GLU A 142 -16.18 3.86 -21.09
CA GLU A 142 -16.63 4.98 -21.93
C GLU A 142 -16.14 6.32 -21.39
N GLY A 143 -15.51 7.11 -22.25
CA GLY A 143 -14.92 8.39 -21.89
C GLY A 143 -13.63 8.32 -21.08
N ALA A 144 -13.00 7.14 -20.96
CA ALA A 144 -11.70 7.02 -20.30
C ALA A 144 -10.63 7.89 -20.97
N GLY A 145 -9.89 8.63 -20.15
CA GLY A 145 -8.83 9.52 -20.61
C GLY A 145 -7.46 8.87 -20.61
N PHE A 146 -7.12 8.13 -19.54
CA PHE A 146 -5.91 7.33 -19.38
C PHE A 146 -6.00 6.48 -18.10
N LEU A 147 -6.50 5.25 -18.21
CA LEU A 147 -6.55 4.32 -17.08
C LEU A 147 -5.13 3.98 -16.64
N ASN A 148 -4.85 4.09 -15.34
CA ASN A 148 -3.48 4.00 -14.82
C ASN A 148 -3.32 2.92 -13.76
N ASP A 149 -3.51 3.19 -12.47
CA ASP A 149 -3.33 2.17 -11.42
C ASP A 149 -4.65 1.50 -11.01
N LEU A 150 -4.58 0.37 -10.30
CA LEU A 150 -5.73 -0.32 -9.74
C LEU A 150 -5.43 -1.05 -8.42
N ALA A 151 -6.46 -1.17 -7.59
CA ALA A 151 -6.46 -1.96 -6.37
C ALA A 151 -7.67 -2.90 -6.34
N THR A 152 -7.56 -4.00 -5.60
CA THR A 152 -8.65 -4.97 -5.45
C THR A 152 -9.04 -5.15 -4.00
N SER A 153 -10.33 -5.40 -3.75
CA SER A 153 -10.84 -5.74 -2.43
C SER A 153 -12.15 -6.50 -2.55
N ASN A 154 -12.27 -7.65 -1.88
CA ASN A 154 -13.52 -8.40 -1.76
C ASN A 154 -14.24 -8.66 -3.09
N GLY A 155 -13.52 -9.08 -4.14
CA GLY A 155 -14.12 -9.36 -5.44
C GLY A 155 -14.33 -8.14 -6.35
N LYS A 156 -13.95 -6.95 -5.88
CA LYS A 156 -14.10 -5.68 -6.60
C LYS A 156 -12.77 -5.14 -7.09
N VAL A 157 -12.80 -4.40 -8.19
CA VAL A 157 -11.61 -3.76 -8.79
C VAL A 157 -11.84 -2.26 -8.86
N TYR A 158 -10.98 -1.50 -8.18
CA TYR A 158 -11.00 -0.04 -8.17
C TYR A 158 -9.83 0.44 -9.00
N PHE A 159 -10.04 1.37 -9.91
CA PHE A 159 -8.98 1.76 -10.84
C PHE A 159 -9.07 3.23 -11.22
N THR A 160 -7.93 3.85 -11.44
CA THR A 160 -7.80 5.29 -11.64
C THR A 160 -7.82 5.64 -13.11
N ASP A 161 -8.46 6.76 -13.43
CA ASP A 161 -8.35 7.43 -14.73
C ASP A 161 -7.63 8.77 -14.52
N MET A 162 -6.34 8.76 -14.82
CA MET A 162 -5.42 9.86 -14.51
C MET A 162 -5.83 11.18 -15.18
N ASN A 163 -6.33 11.10 -16.41
CA ASN A 163 -6.64 12.28 -17.20
C ASN A 163 -8.00 12.87 -16.86
N THR A 164 -8.99 12.04 -16.46
CA THR A 164 -10.31 12.54 -16.07
C THR A 164 -10.43 12.79 -14.56
N GLY A 165 -9.43 12.36 -13.78
CA GLY A 165 -9.38 12.54 -12.34
C GLY A 165 -10.44 11.71 -11.60
N LYS A 166 -10.73 10.52 -12.10
CA LYS A 166 -11.79 9.64 -11.59
C LYS A 166 -11.21 8.37 -11.00
N VAL A 167 -11.94 7.82 -10.03
CA VAL A 167 -11.80 6.43 -9.60
C VAL A 167 -13.05 5.69 -10.07
N HIS A 168 -12.83 4.61 -10.82
CA HIS A 168 -13.87 3.70 -11.26
C HIS A 168 -13.90 2.43 -10.39
N LEU A 169 -15.00 1.71 -10.47
CA LEU A 169 -15.23 0.43 -9.81
C LEU A 169 -15.81 -0.56 -10.80
N LEU A 170 -15.20 -1.73 -10.93
CA LEU A 170 -15.81 -2.93 -11.48
C LEU A 170 -16.39 -3.79 -10.34
N ASP A 171 -17.69 -4.01 -10.37
CA ASP A 171 -18.40 -4.89 -9.42
C ASP A 171 -19.44 -5.72 -10.20
N GLY A 172 -19.36 -7.05 -10.10
CA GLY A 172 -20.26 -7.96 -10.82
C GLY A 172 -20.29 -7.75 -12.35
N GLY A 173 -19.15 -7.35 -12.95
CA GLY A 173 -19.05 -7.09 -14.39
C GLY A 173 -19.58 -5.72 -14.84
N LYS A 174 -20.02 -4.86 -13.92
CA LYS A 174 -20.50 -3.50 -14.21
C LYS A 174 -19.49 -2.46 -13.74
N ILE A 175 -19.21 -1.48 -14.60
CA ILE A 175 -18.37 -0.32 -14.26
C ILE A 175 -19.24 0.84 -13.75
N SER A 176 -18.80 1.50 -12.69
CA SER A 176 -19.35 2.76 -12.16
C SER A 176 -18.24 3.70 -11.70
N THR A 177 -18.53 4.98 -11.52
CA THR A 177 -17.61 5.95 -10.89
C THR A 177 -17.82 5.96 -9.38
N VAL A 178 -16.72 5.91 -8.62
CA VAL A 178 -16.70 6.00 -7.15
C VAL A 178 -16.54 7.44 -6.70
N THR A 179 -15.58 8.15 -7.29
CA THR A 179 -15.27 9.55 -6.96
C THR A 179 -14.62 10.23 -8.17
N GLU A 180 -14.61 11.56 -8.17
CA GLU A 180 -14.04 12.40 -9.23
C GLU A 180 -13.43 13.68 -8.66
N GLY A 181 -12.68 14.41 -9.48
CA GLY A 181 -12.02 15.67 -9.08
C GLY A 181 -10.60 15.52 -8.55
N HIS A 182 -9.96 14.37 -8.80
CA HIS A 182 -8.59 14.08 -8.37
C HIS A 182 -7.61 14.32 -9.53
N GLU A 183 -7.14 15.56 -9.69
CA GLU A 183 -6.27 15.94 -10.81
C GLU A 183 -4.98 15.09 -10.83
N SER A 184 -4.69 14.46 -11.97
CA SER A 184 -3.51 13.60 -12.15
C SER A 184 -3.43 12.47 -11.12
N ILE A 185 -4.58 11.89 -10.75
CA ILE A 185 -4.64 10.69 -9.91
C ILE A 185 -3.88 9.53 -10.56
N ASN A 186 -3.13 8.78 -9.76
CA ASN A 186 -2.43 7.60 -10.23
C ASN A 186 -2.55 6.47 -9.20
N GLY A 187 -1.55 6.32 -8.32
CA GLY A 187 -1.47 5.26 -7.33
C GLY A 187 -2.71 5.11 -6.49
N ILE A 188 -3.18 3.89 -6.31
CA ILE A 188 -4.36 3.57 -5.51
C ILE A 188 -4.12 2.32 -4.67
N ALA A 189 -4.56 2.35 -3.42
CA ALA A 189 -4.48 1.20 -2.54
C ALA A 189 -5.74 1.10 -1.67
N ILE A 190 -6.11 -0.12 -1.29
CA ILE A 190 -7.24 -0.38 -0.40
C ILE A 190 -6.75 -1.16 0.81
N ALA A 191 -7.00 -0.62 2.00
CA ALA A 191 -6.70 -1.29 3.25
C ALA A 191 -7.68 -2.45 3.52
N GLU A 192 -7.31 -3.36 4.40
CA GLU A 192 -8.14 -4.52 4.77
C GLU A 192 -9.53 -4.12 5.30
N ASN A 193 -9.62 -2.96 5.97
CA ASN A 193 -10.88 -2.40 6.46
C ASN A 193 -11.75 -1.76 5.37
N GLY A 194 -11.30 -1.74 4.12
CA GLY A 194 -11.99 -1.16 2.96
C GLY A 194 -11.71 0.33 2.71
N SER A 195 -10.87 0.98 3.52
CA SER A 195 -10.48 2.38 3.27
C SER A 195 -9.65 2.49 1.99
N LEU A 196 -10.00 3.46 1.14
CA LEU A 196 -9.35 3.71 -0.15
C LEU A 196 -8.38 4.89 -0.03
N TYR A 197 -7.16 4.68 -0.49
CA TYR A 197 -6.09 5.66 -0.52
C TYR A 197 -5.63 5.90 -1.95
N MET A 198 -5.17 7.12 -2.23
CA MET A 198 -4.75 7.52 -3.56
C MET A 198 -3.65 8.57 -3.55
N LEU A 199 -2.83 8.57 -4.59
CA LEU A 199 -1.88 9.63 -4.92
C LEU A 199 -2.42 10.46 -6.07
N ASP A 200 -2.44 11.78 -5.88
CA ASP A 200 -2.77 12.72 -6.95
C ASP A 200 -1.85 13.95 -6.91
N LYS A 201 -2.12 14.96 -7.75
CA LYS A 201 -1.34 16.20 -7.83
C LYS A 201 -1.15 16.91 -6.48
N SER A 202 -2.04 16.72 -5.52
CA SER A 202 -2.00 17.40 -4.22
C SER A 202 -1.44 16.56 -3.07
N GLY A 203 -1.22 15.26 -3.28
CA GLY A 203 -0.51 14.40 -2.33
C GLY A 203 -1.14 13.02 -2.12
N LEU A 204 -0.74 12.37 -1.02
CA LEU A 204 -1.37 11.15 -0.52
C LEU A 204 -2.68 11.51 0.19
N LYS A 205 -3.75 10.83 -0.20
CA LYS A 205 -5.09 11.05 0.30
C LYS A 205 -5.78 9.77 0.74
N MET A 206 -6.75 9.93 1.62
CA MET A 206 -7.77 8.94 1.95
C MET A 206 -9.13 9.44 1.44
N LEU A 207 -9.90 8.55 0.83
CA LEU A 207 -11.30 8.82 0.48
C LEU A 207 -12.18 8.70 1.72
N ASN A 208 -13.03 9.71 1.95
CA ASN A 208 -14.01 9.74 3.01
C ASN A 208 -15.33 9.11 2.55
N GLU A 209 -16.17 8.66 3.49
CA GLU A 209 -17.47 8.03 3.19
C GLU A 209 -18.44 8.95 2.43
N ASP A 210 -18.30 10.27 2.60
CA ASP A 210 -19.12 11.28 1.91
C ASP A 210 -18.65 11.57 0.47
N GLY A 211 -17.62 10.86 0.00
CA GLY A 211 -17.02 11.01 -1.33
C GLY A 211 -15.97 12.11 -1.44
N THR A 212 -15.73 12.89 -0.38
CA THR A 212 -14.62 13.85 -0.29
C THR A 212 -13.30 13.14 0.02
N SER A 213 -12.17 13.86 0.02
CA SER A 213 -10.87 13.28 0.37
C SER A 213 -10.13 14.11 1.41
N THR A 214 -9.38 13.41 2.26
CA THR A 214 -8.51 13.98 3.29
C THR A 214 -7.06 13.82 2.86
N ASN A 215 -6.28 14.91 2.83
CA ASN A 215 -4.83 14.83 2.57
C ASN A 215 -4.11 14.33 3.83
N LEU A 216 -3.37 13.23 3.69
CA LEU A 216 -2.53 12.67 4.74
C LEU A 216 -1.09 13.19 4.63
N ASN A 217 -0.59 13.37 3.40
CA ASN A 217 0.70 13.98 3.14
C ASN A 217 0.58 14.89 1.91
N LYS A 218 1.11 16.12 2.01
CA LYS A 218 1.08 17.11 0.91
C LYS A 218 2.45 17.32 0.26
N THR A 219 3.47 16.61 0.72
CA THR A 219 4.79 16.64 0.12
C THR A 219 4.81 15.75 -1.09
N VAL A 220 4.47 14.47 -0.98
CA VAL A 220 4.50 13.44 -2.04
C VAL A 220 3.36 13.63 -3.05
N THR A 221 3.44 14.69 -3.83
CA THR A 221 2.52 15.06 -4.92
C THR A 221 2.82 14.33 -6.24
N GLY A 222 1.78 14.15 -7.05
CA GLY A 222 1.86 13.56 -8.40
C GLY A 222 2.43 12.15 -8.43
N GLY A 223 2.32 11.42 -7.30
CA GLY A 223 2.94 10.12 -7.09
C GLY A 223 2.52 9.06 -8.12
N ASP A 224 3.28 7.97 -8.19
CA ASP A 224 3.03 6.86 -9.10
C ASP A 224 2.40 5.69 -8.34
N GLY A 225 3.18 4.75 -7.80
CA GLY A 225 2.65 3.62 -7.01
C GLY A 225 2.48 3.94 -5.53
N LEU A 226 1.54 3.23 -4.89
CA LEU A 226 1.19 3.37 -3.47
C LEU A 226 1.05 2.00 -2.79
N VAL A 227 1.80 1.79 -1.73
CA VAL A 227 1.73 0.59 -0.88
C VAL A 227 1.32 0.98 0.54
N ILE A 228 0.34 0.28 1.10
CA ILE A 228 -0.04 0.38 2.51
C ILE A 228 0.77 -0.67 3.30
N LEU A 229 1.50 -0.22 4.32
CA LEU A 229 2.32 -1.09 5.17
C LEU A 229 1.60 -1.55 6.44
N GLY A 230 0.49 -0.89 6.81
CA GLY A 230 -0.18 -1.06 8.10
C GLY A 230 0.16 0.06 9.09
N ASP A 231 -0.64 0.18 10.15
CA ASP A 231 -0.48 1.17 11.23
C ASP A 231 -0.35 2.63 10.74
N GLY A 232 -0.99 2.94 9.60
CA GLY A 232 -0.93 4.27 8.99
C GLY A 232 0.37 4.59 8.26
N ASN A 233 1.21 3.60 7.99
CA ASN A 233 2.45 3.77 7.23
C ASN A 233 2.26 3.38 5.75
N TYR A 234 2.97 4.09 4.87
CA TYR A 234 2.87 3.92 3.42
C TYR A 234 4.25 3.99 2.76
N VAL A 235 4.39 3.33 1.62
CA VAL A 235 5.45 3.62 0.65
C VAL A 235 4.80 4.22 -0.59
N ALA A 236 5.32 5.34 -1.07
CA ALA A 236 4.81 6.03 -2.24
C ALA A 236 5.98 6.34 -3.18
N SER A 237 5.85 5.98 -4.46
CA SER A 237 6.82 6.37 -5.48
C SER A 237 6.39 7.65 -6.20
N ARG A 238 7.33 8.29 -6.89
CA ARG A 238 7.10 9.29 -7.92
C ARG A 238 7.86 8.89 -9.16
N TRP A 239 7.18 8.91 -10.29
CA TRP A 239 7.73 8.44 -11.57
C TRP A 239 9.12 8.99 -11.89
N ALA A 240 9.42 10.23 -11.51
CA ALA A 240 10.72 10.87 -11.74
C ALA A 240 11.93 10.09 -11.17
N GLY A 241 11.73 9.24 -10.16
CA GLY A 241 12.78 8.39 -9.57
C GLY A 241 12.83 8.40 -8.04
N GLU A 242 11.81 8.91 -7.37
CA GLU A 242 11.82 9.05 -5.91
C GLU A 242 10.91 8.01 -5.25
N ILE A 243 11.32 7.48 -4.09
CA ILE A 243 10.46 6.68 -3.22
C ILE A 243 10.48 7.28 -1.83
N TYR A 244 9.30 7.41 -1.23
CA TYR A 244 9.10 7.96 0.10
C TYR A 244 8.45 6.93 1.02
N PHE A 245 8.88 6.95 2.28
CA PHE A 245 8.09 6.44 3.40
C PHE A 245 7.20 7.58 3.91
N VAL A 246 5.93 7.33 4.16
CA VAL A 246 5.01 8.27 4.83
C VAL A 246 4.47 7.58 6.07
N ASN A 247 4.63 8.20 7.23
CA ASN A 247 4.23 7.63 8.51
C ASN A 247 2.76 7.98 8.86
N SER A 248 2.28 7.49 10.00
CA SER A 248 0.92 7.73 10.49
C SER A 248 0.58 9.18 10.85
N ASP A 249 1.59 10.02 11.13
CA ASP A 249 1.39 11.45 11.41
C ASP A 249 1.44 12.33 10.14
N GLY A 250 1.69 11.70 8.99
CA GLY A 250 1.79 12.36 7.69
C GLY A 250 3.20 12.86 7.37
N GLY A 251 4.19 12.65 8.23
CA GLY A 251 5.59 12.94 7.96
C GLY A 251 6.21 11.99 6.95
N GLU A 252 7.04 12.52 6.05
CA GLU A 252 7.73 11.76 5.01
C GLU A 252 9.24 11.62 5.22
N THR A 253 9.80 10.51 4.77
CA THR A 253 11.25 10.28 4.62
C THR A 253 11.54 9.86 3.18
N LEU A 254 12.46 10.57 2.51
CA LEU A 254 12.96 10.16 1.21
C LEU A 254 13.83 8.90 1.37
N LEU A 255 13.41 7.80 0.77
CA LEU A 255 14.08 6.50 0.85
C LEU A 255 15.05 6.27 -0.31
N LEU A 256 14.70 6.75 -1.49
CA LEU A 256 15.45 6.52 -2.74
C LEU A 256 15.28 7.74 -3.66
N ASP A 257 16.36 8.13 -4.33
CA ASP A 257 16.36 9.14 -5.39
C ASP A 257 17.28 8.68 -6.53
N THR A 258 16.67 8.30 -7.65
CA THR A 258 17.37 7.78 -8.83
C THR A 258 17.28 8.71 -10.04
N LYS A 259 16.93 9.99 -9.82
CA LYS A 259 16.84 11.00 -10.89
C LYS A 259 18.15 11.13 -11.67
N ASP A 260 19.29 11.21 -10.97
CA ASP A 260 20.62 11.33 -11.59
C ASP A 260 21.02 10.08 -12.40
N ALA A 261 20.47 8.92 -12.05
CA ALA A 261 20.68 7.68 -12.79
C ALA A 261 19.72 7.54 -13.99
N GLU A 262 18.78 8.48 -14.16
CA GLU A 262 17.68 8.43 -15.13
C GLU A 262 16.91 7.11 -15.03
N SER A 263 16.72 6.62 -13.80
CA SER A 263 15.92 5.43 -13.51
C SER A 263 14.65 5.89 -12.84
N ASN A 264 13.54 5.78 -13.56
CA ASN A 264 12.21 6.09 -13.03
C ASN A 264 11.83 5.09 -11.93
N THR A 265 10.88 5.47 -11.08
CA THR A 265 10.27 4.59 -10.08
C THR A 265 8.77 4.63 -10.29
N ALA A 266 8.27 3.72 -11.12
CA ALA A 266 6.87 3.67 -11.54
C ALA A 266 5.99 3.02 -10.47
N ASP A 267 4.99 2.22 -10.86
CA ASP A 267 4.03 1.61 -9.93
C ASP A 267 4.64 0.43 -9.14
N ILE A 268 4.93 0.67 -7.86
CA ILE A 268 5.70 -0.22 -6.99
C ILE A 268 4.87 -1.37 -6.42
N GLY A 269 5.51 -2.53 -6.27
CA GLY A 269 4.95 -3.70 -5.57
C GLY A 269 5.56 -3.91 -4.18
N PHE A 270 4.96 -4.79 -3.37
CA PHE A 270 5.47 -5.11 -2.04
C PHE A 270 5.32 -6.60 -1.71
N ILE A 271 6.33 -7.16 -1.04
CA ILE A 271 6.31 -8.51 -0.45
C ILE A 271 6.25 -8.35 1.07
N PRO A 272 5.06 -8.45 1.70
CA PRO A 272 4.88 -8.08 3.11
C PRO A 272 5.72 -8.89 4.09
N GLY A 273 5.72 -10.23 3.95
CA GLY A 273 6.46 -11.11 4.87
C GLY A 273 7.97 -10.88 4.87
N ASP A 274 8.50 -10.31 3.79
CA ASP A 274 9.93 -10.08 3.59
C ASP A 274 10.30 -8.59 3.67
N ASN A 275 9.34 -7.68 3.88
CA ASN A 275 9.50 -6.22 3.75
C ASN A 275 10.32 -5.82 2.51
N ILE A 276 9.94 -6.33 1.33
CA ILE A 276 10.63 -6.02 0.08
C ILE A 276 9.75 -5.12 -0.78
N VAL A 277 10.28 -3.94 -1.13
CA VAL A 277 9.69 -3.06 -2.14
C VAL A 277 10.25 -3.45 -3.51
N LEU A 278 9.35 -3.71 -4.46
CA LEU A 278 9.66 -4.05 -5.84
C LEU A 278 9.46 -2.80 -6.70
N VAL A 279 10.50 -2.41 -7.42
CA VAL A 279 10.56 -1.12 -8.12
C VAL A 279 10.72 -1.35 -9.62
N PRO A 280 9.68 -1.16 -10.43
CA PRO A 280 9.83 -1.05 -11.88
C PRO A 280 10.58 0.23 -12.24
N THR A 281 11.47 0.12 -13.22
CA THR A 281 12.41 1.18 -13.59
C THR A 281 12.07 1.88 -14.90
N PHE A 282 10.86 1.65 -15.42
CA PHE A 282 10.34 2.19 -16.67
C PHE A 282 11.35 2.06 -17.83
N PHE A 283 12.14 3.09 -18.12
CA PHE A 283 13.09 3.12 -19.23
C PHE A 283 14.39 2.32 -19.01
N LYS A 284 14.70 1.86 -17.79
CA LYS A 284 15.86 0.97 -17.57
C LYS A 284 15.53 -0.51 -17.78
N ASN A 285 14.26 -0.84 -18.00
CA ASN A 285 13.78 -2.19 -18.33
C ASN A 285 14.10 -3.26 -17.28
N LYS A 286 14.21 -2.87 -16.00
CA LYS A 286 14.45 -3.77 -14.86
C LYS A 286 13.36 -3.65 -13.81
N VAL A 287 13.21 -4.70 -13.02
CA VAL A 287 12.63 -4.60 -11.67
C VAL A 287 13.77 -4.69 -10.66
N VAL A 288 13.76 -3.83 -9.65
CA VAL A 288 14.76 -3.81 -8.58
C VAL A 288 14.08 -4.06 -7.25
N ALA A 289 14.60 -5.00 -6.47
CA ALA A 289 14.11 -5.27 -5.12
C ALA A 289 14.95 -4.55 -4.08
N TYR A 290 14.26 -3.92 -3.13
CA TYR A 290 14.87 -3.25 -1.98
C TYR A 290 14.29 -3.78 -0.69
N LYS A 291 15.14 -4.12 0.28
CA LYS A 291 14.73 -4.39 1.65
C LYS A 291 14.35 -3.07 2.31
N LEU A 292 13.12 -2.97 2.77
CA LEU A 292 12.63 -1.90 3.61
C LEU A 292 12.87 -2.24 5.08
N ASP A 293 13.38 -1.25 5.80
CA ASP A 293 13.64 -1.32 7.23
C ASP A 293 13.14 -0.03 7.89
N TYR A 294 12.14 -0.11 8.76
CA TYR A 294 11.43 1.00 9.39
C TYR A 294 10.89 0.61 10.77
#